data_AF-A0A0J8R640-F1
#
_entry.id   AF-A0A0J8R640-F1
#
_cell.length_a   1.000
_cell.length_b   1.000
_cell.length_c   1.000
_cell.angle_alpha   90.00
_cell.angle_beta   90.00
_cell.angle_gamma   90.00
#
_symmetry.space_group_name_H-M   'P 1'
#
loop_
_entity.id
_entity.type
_entity.pdbx_description
1 polymer ?
#
loop_
_entity_poly.entity_id
_entity_poly.type
_entity_poly.pdbx_seq_one_letter_code
_entity_poly.pdbx_strand_id
1 'polypeptide(L)' 'MKLTFRDLKQQKFTIEAEPSETIGQLKEKISQEKGWDAAQQKLIYSGGS' A
#
# COMPACT_ATOMS: atom_id res chain seq x y z
N MET A 1 -10.30 -4.72 5.59
CA MET A 1 -10.55 -3.30 5.23
C MET A 1 -9.87 -2.98 3.91
N LYS A 2 -10.52 -2.18 3.06
CA LYS A 2 -10.00 -1.86 1.73
C LYS A 2 -9.21 -0.54 1.76
N LEU A 3 -7.91 -0.60 1.53
CA LEU A 3 -7.04 0.57 1.45
C LEU A 3 -6.85 0.97 -0.01
N THR A 4 -7.00 2.27 -0.31
CA THR A 4 -6.76 2.82 -1.66
C THR A 4 -5.40 3.52 -1.69
N PHE A 5 -4.58 3.16 -2.66
CA PHE A 5 -3.26 3.75 -2.90
C PHE A 5 -3.27 4.50 -4.23
N ARG A 6 -2.36 5.47 -4.33
CA ARG A 6 -2.02 6.15 -5.58
C ARG A 6 -0.52 6.03 -5.77
N ASP A 7 -0.09 5.54 -6.92
CA ASP A 7 1.33 5.45 -7.25
C ASP A 7 1.87 6.76 -7.83
N LEU A 8 3.16 6.77 -8.17
CA LEU A 8 3.85 7.93 -8.75
C LEU A 8 3.35 8.28 -10.16
N LYS A 9 2.67 7.36 -10.85
CA LYS A 9 2.01 7.57 -12.15
C LYS A 9 0.56 8.04 -12.00
N GLN A 10 0.13 8.35 -10.76
CA GLN A 10 -1.24 8.69 -10.41
C GLN A 10 -2.27 7.56 -10.63
N GLN A 11 -1.81 6.32 -10.81
CA GLN A 11 -2.70 5.17 -10.93
C GLN A 11 -3.20 4.75 -9.55
N LYS A 12 -4.51 4.55 -9.44
CA LYS A 12 -5.14 4.06 -8.21
C LYS A 12 -5.17 2.54 -8.21
N PHE A 13 -4.92 1.95 -7.04
CA PHE A 13 -5.13 0.53 -6.80
C PHE A 13 -5.53 0.31 -5.35
N THR A 14 -5.99 -0.89 -5.03
CA THR A 14 -6.52 -1.22 -3.71
C THR A 14 -5.89 -2.48 -3.17
N ILE A 15 -5.60 -2.49 -1.87
CA ILE A 15 -5.13 -3.67 -1.14
C ILE A 15 -6.11 -3.94 -0.01
N GLU A 16 -6.49 -5.21 0.16
CA GLU A 16 -7.22 -5.68 1.34
C GLU A 16 -6.24 -5.84 2.51
N ALA A 17 -6.54 -5.16 3.61
CA ALA A 17 -5.73 -5.19 4.82
C ALA A 17 -6.58 -5.39 6.06
N GLU A 18 -6.07 -6.10 7.06
CA GLU A 18 -6.73 -6.19 8.37
C GLU A 18 -6.26 -5.04 9.29
N PRO A 19 -7.10 -4.56 10.22
CA PRO A 19 -6.72 -3.49 11.14
C PRO A 19 -5.51 -3.81 12.03
N SER A 20 -5.19 -5.09 12.21
CA SER A 20 -4.03 -5.57 12.97
C SER A 20 -2.74 -5.66 12.15
N GLU A 21 -2.82 -5.51 10.82
CA GLU A 21 -1.63 -5.61 9.97
C GLU A 21 -0.72 -4.39 10.12
N THR A 22 0.57 -4.67 10.17
CA THR A 22 1.62 -3.66 10.22
C THR A 22 1.89 -3.06 8.84
N ILE A 23 2.52 -1.90 8.83
CA ILE A 23 2.99 -1.27 7.57
C ILE A 23 3.95 -2.18 6.80
N GLY A 24 4.75 -3.00 7.48
CA GLY A 24 5.63 -3.98 6.84
C GLY A 24 4.84 -5.04 6.06
N GLN A 25 3.81 -5.61 6.68
CA GLN A 25 2.91 -6.57 6.02
C GLN A 25 2.18 -5.94 4.83
N LEU A 26 1.77 -4.68 4.95
CA LEU A 26 1.11 -3.96 3.86
C LEU A 26 2.05 -3.75 2.66
N LYS A 27 3.32 -3.45 2.91
CA LYS A 27 4.35 -3.34 1.85
C LYS A 27 4.59 -4.67 1.15
N GLU A 28 4.60 -5.78 1.89
CA GLU A 28 4.70 -7.12 1.31
C GLU A 28 3.52 -7.44 0.38
N LYS A 29 2.29 -7.07 0.77
CA LYS A 29 1.13 -7.23 -0.12
C LYS A 29 1.25 -6.40 -1.39
N ILE A 30 1.72 -5.15 -1.29
CA ILE A 30 1.99 -4.31 -2.46
C ILE A 30 3.08 -4.94 -3.34
N SER A 31 4.10 -5.54 -2.72
CA SER A 31 5.18 -6.24 -3.44
C SER A 31 4.62 -7.43 -4.22
N GLN A 32 3.75 -8.24 -3.62
CA GLN A 32 3.11 -9.38 -4.29
C GLN A 32 2.21 -8.95 -5.46
N GLU A 33 1.45 -7.86 -5.30
CA GLU A 33 0.49 -7.37 -6.31
C GLU A 33 1.15 -6.56 -7.45
N LYS A 34 2.26 -5.87 -7.18
CA LYS A 34 2.88 -4.93 -8.13
C LYS A 34 4.30 -5.29 -8.54
N GLY A 35 4.94 -6.23 -7.84
CA GLY A 35 6.34 -6.61 -8.04
C GLY A 35 7.34 -5.55 -7.55
N TRP A 36 6.92 -4.62 -6.69
CA TRP A 36 7.78 -3.56 -6.18
C TRP A 36 8.43 -3.98 -4.87
N ASP A 37 9.76 -3.97 -4.81
CA ASP A 37 10.49 -4.34 -3.60
C ASP A 37 10.01 -3.56 -2.36
N ALA A 38 9.56 -4.30 -1.33
CA ALA A 38 8.98 -3.73 -0.11
C ALA A 38 9.94 -2.77 0.60
N ALA A 39 11.25 -3.03 0.54
CA ALA A 39 12.27 -2.17 1.14
C ALA A 39 12.34 -0.79 0.46
N GLN A 40 12.06 -0.72 -0.84
CA GLN A 40 12.07 0.51 -1.63
C GLN A 40 10.76 1.30 -1.56
N GLN A 41 9.67 0.68 -1.11
CA GLN A 41 8.37 1.35 -1.01
C GLN A 41 8.37 2.43 0.08
N LYS A 42 7.83 3.60 -0.24
CA LYS A 42 7.51 4.68 0.70
C LYS A 42 6.01 4.94 0.67
N LEU A 43 5.32 4.59 1.76
CA LEU A 43 3.90 4.85 1.92
C LEU A 43 3.72 6.21 2.61
N ILE A 44 2.89 7.06 2.02
CA ILE A 44 2.60 8.41 2.54
C ILE A 44 1.11 8.45 2.84
N TYR A 45 0.76 8.66 4.11
CA TYR A 45 -0.61 8.91 4.51
C TYR A 45 -0.90 10.41 4.39
N SER A 46 -1.78 10.78 3.46
CA SER A 46 -2.13 12.18 3.20
C SER A 46 -3.28 12.72 4.06
N GLY A 47 -3.81 11.93 4.99
CA GLY A 47 -5.08 12.23 5.66
C GLY A 47 -6.28 12.06 4.71
N GLY A 48 -7.39 11.61 5.28
CA GLY A 48 -8.71 11.72 4.67
C GLY A 48 -9.59 12.53 5.61
N SER A 49 -10.34 13.49 5.08
CA SER A 49 -11.51 14.05 5.77
C SER A 49 -12.61 13.00 5.90
#